data_AF-A0A7S4B1E9-F1
#
_entry.id   AF-A0A7S4B1E9-F1
#
_cell.length_a   1.000
_cell.length_b   1.000
_cell.length_c   1.000
_cell.angle_alpha   90.00
_cell.angle_beta   90.00
_cell.angle_gamma   90.00
#
_symmetry.space_group_name_H-M   'P 1'
#
loop_
_entity.id
_entity.type
_entity.pdbx_description
1 polymer ?
#
loop_
_entity_poly.entity_id
_entity_poly.type
_entity_poly.pdbx_seq_one_letter_code
_entity_poly.pdbx_strand_id
1 'polypeptide(L)'
;SGEPLRHLVEFWHITDWHLNLFHEKRGDVKDMCRSSTSNAKQWPGPLGHFNCDPSAQLAKLATESVARISQNPTFILLGGDSHGHVPSARDGRDAVIDSHRQTAVLISASFSDSVPVLPLVGNHDTWPYYTDDADMRRQIARMWSGRFSRQAAKAFAASGYYRETVVSKPLLSVVALDTNALALPHMVEEGRKQINWLNSTLRKAQTRGESVLLAGHIAPGASHVDFGSMASGGWSGGAWRAEAQARLYA
;
A
#
# COMPACT_ATOMS: atom_id res chain seq x y z
N SER A 1 0.37 31.72 25.46
CA SER A 1 -1.02 31.36 25.12
C SER A 1 -1.02 30.70 23.75
N GLY A 2 -0.80 29.37 23.71
CA GLY A 2 -0.83 28.64 22.45
C GLY A 2 -2.27 28.42 22.04
N GLU A 3 -2.66 28.87 20.84
CA GLU A 3 -3.91 28.40 20.25
C GLU A 3 -3.91 26.86 20.25
N PRO A 4 -5.01 26.20 20.62
CA PRO A 4 -5.06 24.76 20.59
C PRO A 4 -4.82 24.29 19.15
N LEU A 5 -4.04 23.22 18.97
CA LEU A 5 -3.69 22.53 17.71
C LEU A 5 -4.89 21.99 16.91
N ARG A 6 -6.07 22.62 17.00
CA ARG A 6 -7.34 22.23 16.34
C ARG A 6 -7.23 22.16 14.83
N HIS A 7 -6.16 22.66 14.22
CA HIS A 7 -5.94 22.66 12.77
C HIS A 7 -4.94 21.61 12.28
N LEU A 8 -4.13 20.99 13.14
CA LEU A 8 -3.14 20.01 12.68
C LEU A 8 -3.83 18.69 12.26
N VAL A 9 -3.33 18.09 11.17
CA VAL A 9 -3.68 16.73 10.74
C VAL A 9 -2.39 15.93 10.77
N GLU A 10 -2.29 15.04 11.74
CA GLU A 10 -1.22 14.07 11.83
C GLU A 10 -1.75 12.72 11.36
N PHE A 11 -1.03 12.06 10.46
CA PHE A 11 -1.36 10.74 9.96
C PHE A 11 -0.10 9.95 9.70
N TRP A 12 -0.19 8.62 9.80
CA TRP A 12 0.89 7.74 9.37
C TRP A 12 0.69 7.32 7.92
N HIS A 13 1.77 7.34 7.15
CA HIS A 13 1.84 6.66 5.86
C HIS A 13 2.82 5.50 6.01
N ILE A 14 2.32 4.26 5.87
CA ILE A 14 3.12 3.04 6.01
C ILE A 14 2.89 2.20 4.75
N THR A 15 3.95 1.87 4.03
CA THR A 15 3.90 1.24 2.71
C THR A 15 4.98 0.17 2.56
N ASP A 16 4.82 -0.71 1.56
CA ASP A 16 5.84 -1.67 1.10
C ASP A 16 6.35 -2.56 2.24
N TRP A 17 5.41 -3.21 2.93
CA TRP A 17 5.72 -4.09 4.05
C TRP A 17 6.53 -5.31 3.61
N HIS A 18 6.22 -5.82 2.42
CA HIS A 18 6.82 -7.00 1.80
C HIS A 18 7.11 -8.10 2.82
N LEU A 19 6.10 -8.52 3.59
CA LEU A 19 6.31 -9.50 4.64
C LEU A 19 6.72 -10.85 4.05
N ASN A 20 7.96 -11.26 4.33
CA ASN A 20 8.37 -12.65 4.17
C ASN A 20 7.94 -13.43 5.42
N LEU A 21 6.73 -13.99 5.38
CA LEU A 21 6.19 -14.81 6.47
C LEU A 21 6.96 -16.13 6.66
N PHE A 22 7.82 -16.49 5.71
CA PHE A 22 8.70 -17.65 5.76
C PHE A 22 10.17 -17.25 5.99
N HIS A 23 10.41 -16.05 6.53
CA HIS A 23 11.75 -15.55 6.76
C HIS A 23 12.51 -16.42 7.78
N GLU A 24 13.55 -17.08 7.31
CA GLU A 24 14.39 -17.96 8.13
C GLU A 24 15.42 -17.17 8.93
N LYS A 25 15.55 -17.46 10.23
CA LYS A 25 16.60 -16.84 11.09
C LYS A 25 18.01 -17.20 10.63
N ARG A 26 18.15 -18.38 10.02
CA ARG A 26 19.36 -18.86 9.36
C ARG A 26 19.18 -18.85 7.85
N GLY A 27 18.45 -17.85 7.34
CA GLY A 27 18.13 -17.72 5.92
C GLY A 27 19.34 -17.39 5.06
N ASP A 28 19.30 -17.74 3.78
CA ASP A 28 20.30 -17.32 2.80
C ASP A 28 20.00 -15.91 2.28
N VAL A 29 20.81 -14.92 2.65
CA VAL A 29 20.65 -13.54 2.14
C VAL A 29 20.78 -13.41 0.62
N LYS A 30 21.31 -14.42 -0.09
CA LYS A 30 21.34 -14.42 -1.56
C LYS A 30 20.00 -14.77 -2.19
N ASP A 31 19.09 -15.34 -1.41
CA ASP A 31 17.75 -15.71 -1.87
C ASP A 31 16.64 -14.96 -1.14
N MET A 32 16.94 -13.79 -0.57
CA MET A 32 16.00 -13.00 0.23
C MET A 32 15.54 -13.69 1.52
N CYS A 33 16.40 -14.53 2.10
CA CYS A 33 16.13 -15.27 3.32
C CYS A 33 14.91 -16.20 3.20
N ARG A 34 14.67 -16.71 1.98
CA ARG A 34 13.55 -17.61 1.67
C ARG A 34 13.86 -19.06 2.05
N SER A 35 15.13 -19.46 2.00
CA SER A 35 15.56 -20.79 2.41
C SER A 35 16.63 -20.75 3.49
N SER A 36 16.73 -21.81 4.29
CA SER A 36 17.78 -21.96 5.29
C SER A 36 19.13 -22.28 4.65
N THR A 37 20.21 -21.74 5.20
CA THR A 37 21.59 -22.07 4.82
C THR A 37 22.42 -22.44 6.05
N SER A 38 23.41 -23.32 5.87
CA SER A 38 24.39 -23.66 6.92
C SER A 38 25.52 -22.65 7.04
N ASN A 39 25.70 -21.78 6.05
CA ASN A 39 26.77 -20.78 6.03
C ASN A 39 26.36 -19.53 6.84
N ALA A 40 26.89 -19.42 8.05
CA ALA A 40 26.57 -18.31 8.97
C ALA A 40 26.89 -16.91 8.42
N LYS A 41 27.78 -16.78 7.43
CA LYS A 41 28.06 -15.49 6.76
C LYS A 41 26.89 -14.97 5.94
N GLN A 42 25.94 -15.85 5.60
CA GLN A 42 24.75 -15.51 4.82
C GLN A 42 23.52 -15.31 5.70
N TRP A 43 23.61 -15.44 7.03
CA TRP A 43 22.44 -15.29 7.88
C TRP A 43 22.05 -13.83 8.07
N PRO A 44 20.74 -13.52 8.10
CA PRO A 44 20.29 -12.19 8.47
C PRO A 44 20.61 -11.89 9.94
N GLY A 45 20.79 -10.60 10.25
CA GLY A 45 20.94 -10.14 11.61
C GLY A 45 19.61 -10.19 12.39
N PRO A 46 19.61 -9.81 13.68
CA PRO A 46 18.40 -9.83 14.52
C PRO A 46 17.29 -8.90 14.03
N LEU A 47 17.64 -7.91 13.21
CA LEU A 47 16.70 -6.97 12.58
C LEU A 47 16.54 -7.23 11.07
N GLY A 48 16.99 -8.37 10.56
CA GLY A 48 16.96 -8.69 9.13
C GLY A 48 18.28 -8.38 8.41
N HIS A 49 18.19 -8.22 7.09
CA HIS A 49 19.32 -7.94 6.20
C HIS A 49 18.83 -7.17 4.97
N PHE A 50 19.65 -6.28 4.39
CA PHE A 50 19.25 -5.44 3.25
C PHE A 50 18.83 -6.21 1.99
N ASN A 51 19.34 -7.43 1.82
CA ASN A 51 18.97 -8.32 0.71
C ASN A 51 17.74 -9.19 0.99
N CYS A 52 17.09 -9.04 2.14
CA CYS A 52 15.94 -9.85 2.53
C CYS A 52 14.71 -8.97 2.75
N ASP A 53 13.58 -9.51 2.35
CA ASP A 53 12.29 -8.93 2.68
C ASP A 53 12.03 -8.99 4.20
N PRO A 54 11.31 -8.01 4.78
CA PRO A 54 11.08 -7.95 6.21
C PRO A 54 10.44 -9.20 6.80
N SER A 55 11.03 -9.70 7.90
CA SER A 55 10.37 -10.69 8.73
C SER A 55 9.18 -10.09 9.48
N ALA A 56 8.21 -10.92 9.87
CA ALA A 56 7.10 -10.48 10.74
C ALA A 56 7.59 -9.86 12.07
N GLN A 57 8.75 -10.29 12.58
CA GLN A 57 9.36 -9.71 13.79
C GLN A 57 9.84 -8.28 13.55
N LEU A 58 10.51 -8.00 12.43
CA LEU A 58 10.94 -6.64 12.08
C LEU A 58 9.72 -5.74 11.87
N ALA A 59 8.71 -6.21 11.14
CA ALA A 59 7.49 -5.46 10.91
C ALA A 59 6.75 -5.14 12.23
N LYS A 60 6.71 -6.08 13.18
CA LYS A 60 6.17 -5.84 14.53
C LYS A 60 6.94 -4.72 15.23
N LEU A 61 8.28 -4.80 15.27
CA LEU A 61 9.12 -3.79 15.92
C LEU A 61 8.94 -2.41 15.27
N ALA A 62 8.87 -2.34 13.94
CA ALA A 62 8.63 -1.10 13.22
C ALA A 62 7.27 -0.50 13.57
N THR A 63 6.20 -1.31 13.53
CA THR A 63 4.83 -0.87 13.83
C THR A 63 4.71 -0.35 15.27
N GLU A 64 5.25 -1.08 16.24
CA GLU A 64 5.28 -0.65 17.65
C GLU A 64 6.09 0.64 17.84
N SER A 65 7.15 0.83 17.07
CA SER A 65 7.97 2.05 17.14
C SER A 65 7.24 3.28 16.63
N VAL A 66 6.50 3.14 15.52
CA VAL A 66 5.64 4.19 14.98
C VAL A 66 4.51 4.52 15.96
N ALA A 67 3.85 3.51 16.51
CA ALA A 67 2.77 3.71 17.47
C ALA A 67 3.23 4.37 18.78
N ARG A 68 4.49 4.15 19.22
CA ARG A 68 5.07 4.85 20.39
C ARG A 68 5.21 6.35 20.17
N ILE A 69 5.35 6.81 18.93
CA ILE A 69 5.39 8.25 18.61
C ILE A 69 3.98 8.81 18.68
N SER A 70 3.02 8.14 18.03
CA SER A 70 1.62 8.55 18.02
C SER A 70 0.70 7.37 17.77
N GLN A 71 0.01 6.95 18.83
CA GLN A 71 -0.91 5.80 18.79
C GLN A 71 -2.31 6.16 18.26
N ASN A 72 -2.64 7.47 18.24
CA ASN A 72 -3.96 7.97 17.88
C ASN A 72 -3.86 9.05 16.78
N PRO A 73 -3.25 8.74 15.62
CA PRO A 73 -3.25 9.65 14.49
C PRO A 73 -4.68 9.86 13.96
N THR A 74 -4.85 10.85 13.11
CA THR A 74 -6.13 11.16 12.45
C THR A 74 -6.62 9.99 11.59
N PHE A 75 -5.68 9.31 10.92
CA PHE A 75 -5.87 8.08 10.16
C PHE A 75 -4.49 7.45 9.88
N ILE A 76 -4.50 6.22 9.36
CA ILE A 76 -3.34 5.54 8.80
C ILE A 76 -3.61 5.32 7.31
N LEU A 77 -2.74 5.83 6.46
CA LEU A 77 -2.69 5.51 5.03
C LEU A 77 -1.80 4.28 4.86
N LEU A 78 -2.38 3.17 4.42
CA LEU A 78 -1.63 1.94 4.13
C LEU A 78 -1.34 1.87 2.63
N GLY A 79 -0.07 2.04 2.28
CA GLY A 79 0.35 2.19 0.89
C GLY A 79 0.33 0.92 0.04
N GLY A 80 0.05 -0.25 0.63
CA GLY A 80 -0.01 -1.54 -0.07
C GLY A 80 1.27 -2.35 0.04
N ASP A 81 1.38 -3.38 -0.80
CA ASP A 81 2.47 -4.36 -0.91
C ASP A 81 2.76 -5.02 0.44
N SER A 82 1.73 -5.69 0.98
CA SER A 82 1.84 -6.46 2.24
C SER A 82 2.65 -7.74 2.07
N HIS A 83 2.60 -8.35 0.90
CA HIS A 83 3.22 -9.65 0.62
C HIS A 83 4.64 -9.49 0.06
N GLY A 84 5.60 -10.20 0.66
CA GLY A 84 7.00 -10.24 0.21
C GLY A 84 7.31 -11.47 -0.63
N HIS A 85 8.53 -11.57 -1.10
CA HIS A 85 9.03 -12.71 -1.86
C HIS A 85 9.24 -13.91 -0.94
N VAL A 86 8.45 -14.95 -1.17
CA VAL A 86 8.49 -16.22 -0.41
C VAL A 86 8.99 -17.37 -1.31
N PRO A 87 9.33 -18.55 -0.76
CA PRO A 87 9.65 -19.72 -1.59
C PRO A 87 8.54 -20.01 -2.59
N SER A 88 8.87 -20.31 -3.85
CA SER A 88 7.86 -20.50 -4.91
C SER A 88 6.85 -21.61 -4.63
N ALA A 89 7.22 -22.63 -3.85
CA ALA A 89 6.30 -23.69 -3.42
C ALA A 89 5.25 -23.23 -2.38
N ARG A 90 5.42 -22.03 -1.81
CA ARG A 90 4.54 -21.38 -0.83
C ARG A 90 3.92 -20.09 -1.37
N ASP A 91 4.34 -19.65 -2.55
CA ASP A 91 3.87 -18.43 -3.17
C ASP A 91 2.49 -18.68 -3.81
N GLY A 92 1.51 -17.86 -3.47
CA GLY A 92 0.12 -18.17 -3.74
C GLY A 92 -0.85 -17.16 -3.14
N ARG A 93 -2.09 -17.19 -3.62
CA ARG A 93 -3.20 -16.38 -3.11
C ARG A 93 -3.31 -16.42 -1.59
N ASP A 94 -3.26 -17.61 -1.00
CA ASP A 94 -3.37 -17.77 0.46
C ASP A 94 -2.23 -17.08 1.20
N ALA A 95 -1.01 -17.11 0.66
CA ALA A 95 0.13 -16.43 1.25
C ALA A 95 0.01 -14.90 1.17
N VAL A 96 -0.55 -14.36 0.08
CA VAL A 96 -0.85 -12.91 -0.03
C VAL A 96 -1.90 -12.51 1.00
N ILE A 97 -2.96 -13.30 1.15
CA ILE A 97 -4.02 -13.07 2.15
C ILE A 97 -3.44 -13.14 3.57
N ASP A 98 -2.57 -14.12 3.85
CA ASP A 98 -1.93 -14.27 5.16
C ASP A 98 -1.02 -13.08 5.48
N SER A 99 -0.29 -12.55 4.49
CA SER A 99 0.50 -11.33 4.66
C SER A 99 -0.38 -10.13 5.01
N HIS A 100 -1.50 -9.92 4.33
CA HIS A 100 -2.45 -8.85 4.70
C HIS A 100 -3.06 -9.07 6.09
N ARG A 101 -3.38 -10.31 6.45
CA ARG A 101 -3.89 -10.65 7.79
C ARG A 101 -2.85 -10.33 8.85
N GLN A 102 -1.58 -10.67 8.61
CA GLN A 102 -0.50 -10.35 9.53
C GLN A 102 -0.33 -8.82 9.67
N THR A 103 -0.37 -8.07 8.58
CA THR A 103 -0.36 -6.59 8.61
C THR A 103 -1.52 -6.04 9.44
N ALA A 104 -2.74 -6.57 9.25
CA ALA A 104 -3.92 -6.16 10.01
C ALA A 104 -3.77 -6.46 11.52
N VAL A 105 -3.21 -7.61 11.88
CA VAL A 105 -2.90 -7.96 13.28
C VAL A 105 -1.89 -6.97 13.87
N LEU A 106 -0.80 -6.66 13.17
CA LEU A 106 0.24 -5.74 13.68
C LEU A 106 -0.31 -4.33 13.90
N ILE A 107 -1.08 -3.80 12.95
CA ILE A 107 -1.72 -2.48 13.07
C ILE A 107 -2.75 -2.47 14.20
N SER A 108 -3.64 -3.46 14.27
CA SER A 108 -4.70 -3.49 15.29
C SER A 108 -4.14 -3.70 16.71
N ALA A 109 -3.01 -4.39 16.83
CA ALA A 109 -2.31 -4.52 18.12
C ALA A 109 -1.61 -3.23 18.57
N SER A 110 -1.28 -2.33 17.63
CA SER A 110 -0.45 -1.16 17.90
C SER A 110 -1.25 0.15 17.96
N PHE A 111 -2.38 0.26 17.26
CA PHE A 111 -3.17 1.49 17.16
C PHE A 111 -4.59 1.30 17.69
N SER A 112 -5.24 2.39 18.10
CA SER A 112 -6.63 2.33 18.61
C SER A 112 -7.63 1.83 17.55
N ASP A 113 -8.65 1.08 18.00
CA ASP A 113 -9.80 0.61 17.22
C ASP A 113 -10.68 1.74 16.66
N SER A 114 -10.48 2.99 17.09
CA SER A 114 -11.13 4.16 16.51
C SER A 114 -10.35 4.83 15.37
N VAL A 115 -9.06 4.52 15.18
CA VAL A 115 -8.21 5.16 14.16
C VAL A 115 -8.58 4.63 12.77
N PRO A 116 -9.01 5.48 11.82
CA PRO A 116 -9.30 5.00 10.49
C PRO A 116 -8.08 4.41 9.78
N VAL A 117 -8.28 3.35 9.01
CA VAL A 117 -7.24 2.72 8.20
C VAL A 117 -7.69 2.75 6.74
N LEU A 118 -6.90 3.43 5.91
CA LEU A 118 -7.22 3.72 4.52
C LEU A 118 -6.26 2.93 3.63
N PRO A 119 -6.66 1.74 3.14
CA PRO A 119 -5.80 0.94 2.29
C PRO A 119 -5.72 1.48 0.86
N LEU A 120 -4.54 1.34 0.25
CA LEU A 120 -4.32 1.35 -1.19
C LEU A 120 -4.17 -0.10 -1.69
N VAL A 121 -4.12 -0.29 -3.01
CA VAL A 121 -3.81 -1.59 -3.63
C VAL A 121 -2.40 -1.51 -4.20
N GLY A 122 -1.48 -2.29 -3.66
CA GLY A 122 -0.16 -2.50 -4.22
C GLY A 122 -0.14 -3.57 -5.32
N ASN A 123 0.92 -3.62 -6.11
CA ASN A 123 1.04 -4.61 -7.18
C ASN A 123 1.21 -6.04 -6.68
N HIS A 124 1.77 -6.25 -5.48
CA HIS A 124 1.87 -7.56 -4.81
C HIS A 124 0.64 -7.91 -3.96
N ASP A 125 -0.37 -7.03 -3.88
CA ASP A 125 -1.61 -7.27 -3.12
C ASP A 125 -2.66 -8.05 -3.93
N THR A 126 -2.29 -8.55 -5.11
CA THR A 126 -3.16 -9.29 -6.05
C THR A 126 -2.59 -10.66 -6.35
N TRP A 127 -3.43 -11.63 -6.76
CA TRP A 127 -2.94 -12.95 -7.16
C TRP A 127 -3.63 -13.49 -8.43
N PRO A 128 -2.90 -13.64 -9.55
CA PRO A 128 -1.47 -13.38 -9.73
C PRO A 128 -1.08 -11.90 -9.51
N TYR A 129 0.20 -11.63 -9.21
CA TYR A 129 0.68 -10.26 -9.03
C TYR A 129 0.41 -9.40 -10.27
N TYR A 130 0.30 -8.08 -10.06
CA TYR A 130 0.04 -7.12 -11.12
C TYR A 130 -1.22 -7.43 -11.93
N THR A 131 -2.32 -7.84 -11.28
CA THR A 131 -3.60 -8.11 -11.96
C THR A 131 -4.78 -7.35 -11.36
N ASP A 132 -5.87 -7.22 -12.11
CA ASP A 132 -7.16 -6.74 -11.61
C ASP A 132 -7.89 -7.84 -10.82
N ASP A 133 -7.45 -8.14 -9.58
CA ASP A 133 -8.09 -9.16 -8.75
C ASP A 133 -9.16 -8.57 -7.80
N ALA A 134 -10.41 -8.59 -8.26
CA ALA A 134 -11.55 -8.14 -7.47
C ALA A 134 -11.81 -8.97 -6.20
N ASP A 135 -11.39 -10.24 -6.16
CA ASP A 135 -11.53 -11.05 -4.96
C ASP A 135 -10.54 -10.63 -3.88
N MET A 136 -9.28 -10.43 -4.25
CA MET A 136 -8.26 -9.90 -3.34
C MET A 136 -8.66 -8.55 -2.76
N ARG A 137 -9.18 -7.63 -3.60
CA ARG A 137 -9.72 -6.36 -3.10
C ARG A 137 -10.86 -6.54 -2.11
N ARG A 138 -11.80 -7.47 -2.36
CA ARG A 138 -12.88 -7.78 -1.40
C ARG A 138 -12.34 -8.34 -0.10
N GLN A 139 -11.29 -9.15 -0.12
CA GLN A 139 -10.68 -9.70 1.10
C GLN A 139 -10.01 -8.59 1.92
N ILE A 140 -9.21 -7.74 1.27
CA ILE A 140 -8.59 -6.57 1.92
C ILE A 140 -9.66 -5.64 2.50
N ALA A 141 -10.74 -5.36 1.76
CA ALA A 141 -11.85 -4.53 2.23
C ALA A 141 -12.52 -5.09 3.49
N ARG A 142 -12.66 -6.42 3.58
CA ARG A 142 -13.23 -7.11 4.75
C ARG A 142 -12.31 -7.02 5.96
N MET A 143 -11.01 -7.17 5.78
CA MET A 143 -10.03 -7.06 6.87
C MET A 143 -10.07 -5.69 7.55
N TRP A 144 -10.29 -4.64 6.76
CA TRP A 144 -10.39 -3.26 7.25
C TRP A 144 -11.83 -2.78 7.46
N SER A 145 -12.81 -3.69 7.49
CA SER A 145 -14.21 -3.33 7.68
C SER A 145 -14.41 -2.57 9.00
N GLY A 146 -15.18 -1.48 8.96
CA GLY A 146 -15.40 -0.62 10.13
C GLY A 146 -14.27 0.37 10.43
N ARG A 147 -13.12 0.26 9.74
CA ARG A 147 -11.98 1.18 9.88
C ARG A 147 -12.03 2.36 8.91
N PHE A 148 -13.05 2.41 8.05
CA PHE A 148 -13.34 3.50 7.13
C PHE A 148 -14.81 3.38 6.66
N SER A 149 -15.34 4.40 5.98
CA SER A 149 -16.77 4.42 5.66
C SER A 149 -17.22 3.22 4.84
N ARG A 150 -18.46 2.75 5.08
CA ARG A 150 -19.07 1.66 4.29
C ARG A 150 -19.11 1.98 2.79
N GLN A 151 -19.25 3.25 2.43
CA GLN A 151 -19.24 3.71 1.05
C GLN A 151 -17.85 3.51 0.42
N ALA A 152 -16.80 3.95 1.11
CA ALA A 152 -15.43 3.78 0.66
C ALA A 152 -15.04 2.30 0.59
N ALA A 153 -15.39 1.48 1.58
CA ALA A 153 -15.12 0.05 1.56
C ALA A 153 -15.79 -0.67 0.38
N LYS A 154 -17.04 -0.30 0.05
CA LYS A 154 -17.73 -0.83 -1.13
C LYS A 154 -17.06 -0.40 -2.43
N ALA A 155 -16.62 0.86 -2.53
CA ALA A 155 -15.91 1.37 -3.70
C ALA A 155 -14.55 0.68 -3.87
N PHE A 156 -13.75 0.61 -2.81
CA PHE A 156 -12.46 -0.10 -2.81
C PHE A 156 -12.61 -1.56 -3.26
N ALA A 157 -13.58 -2.29 -2.70
CA ALA A 157 -13.84 -3.68 -3.09
C ALA A 157 -14.23 -3.83 -4.57
N ALA A 158 -14.92 -2.84 -5.15
CA ALA A 158 -15.36 -2.88 -6.54
C ALA A 158 -14.23 -2.50 -7.51
N SER A 159 -13.49 -1.43 -7.22
CA SER A 159 -12.62 -0.77 -8.20
C SER A 159 -11.22 -0.41 -7.71
N GLY A 160 -10.85 -0.73 -6.47
CA GLY A 160 -9.54 -0.42 -5.88
C GLY A 160 -9.33 1.04 -5.49
N TYR A 161 -10.04 1.97 -6.13
CA TYR A 161 -10.04 3.40 -5.80
C TYR A 161 -11.32 3.86 -5.10
N TYR A 162 -11.18 4.87 -4.24
CA TYR A 162 -12.30 5.45 -3.49
C TYR A 162 -11.95 6.85 -2.95
N ARG A 163 -12.96 7.54 -2.43
CA ARG A 163 -12.81 8.77 -1.67
C ARG A 163 -13.33 8.54 -0.25
N GLU A 164 -12.58 9.01 0.73
CA GLU A 164 -12.97 9.04 2.15
C GLU A 164 -12.85 10.46 2.70
N THR A 165 -13.90 10.96 3.34
CA THR A 165 -13.84 12.23 4.06
C THR A 165 -13.30 12.00 5.46
N VAL A 166 -12.31 12.80 5.86
CA VAL A 166 -11.71 12.69 7.20
C VAL A 166 -12.71 13.22 8.23
N VAL A 167 -13.26 12.33 9.07
CA VAL A 167 -14.38 12.66 9.98
C VAL A 167 -14.06 13.84 10.91
N SER A 168 -12.84 13.89 11.46
CA SER A 168 -12.40 14.98 12.33
C SER A 168 -12.07 16.28 11.59
N LYS A 169 -12.04 16.26 10.24
CA LYS A 169 -11.70 17.38 9.36
C LYS A 169 -12.58 17.34 8.10
N PRO A 170 -13.86 17.77 8.17
CA PRO A 170 -14.83 17.58 7.08
C PRO A 170 -14.45 18.22 5.73
N LEU A 171 -13.57 19.22 5.73
CA LEU A 171 -13.03 19.86 4.51
C LEU A 171 -11.77 19.17 3.97
N LEU A 172 -11.36 18.03 4.52
CA LEU A 172 -10.26 17.21 4.03
C LEU A 172 -10.80 15.85 3.59
N SER A 173 -10.45 15.42 2.38
CA SER A 173 -10.71 14.07 1.89
C SER A 173 -9.42 13.39 1.46
N VAL A 174 -9.33 12.08 1.69
CA VAL A 174 -8.33 11.21 1.06
C VAL A 174 -8.97 10.62 -0.19
N VAL A 175 -8.28 10.72 -1.31
CA VAL A 175 -8.63 10.08 -2.58
C VAL A 175 -7.57 9.02 -2.85
N ALA A 176 -7.94 7.77 -2.62
CA ALA A 176 -7.11 6.60 -2.85
C ALA A 176 -7.31 6.13 -4.30
N LEU A 177 -6.22 6.00 -5.04
CA LEU A 177 -6.18 5.52 -6.40
C LEU A 177 -5.68 4.07 -6.45
N ASP A 178 -6.23 3.31 -7.39
CA ASP A 178 -5.63 2.07 -7.85
C ASP A 178 -4.66 2.41 -9.01
N THR A 179 -3.42 2.73 -8.66
CA THR A 179 -2.42 3.11 -9.65
C THR A 179 -1.89 1.92 -10.45
N ASN A 180 -2.21 0.67 -10.09
CA ASN A 180 -1.96 -0.50 -10.95
C ASN A 180 -2.71 -0.34 -12.27
N ALA A 181 -3.98 0.08 -12.22
CA ALA A 181 -4.79 0.34 -13.42
C ALA A 181 -4.22 1.44 -14.32
N LEU A 182 -3.46 2.38 -13.75
CA LEU A 182 -2.82 3.46 -14.48
C LEU A 182 -1.46 3.02 -15.07
N ALA A 183 -0.71 2.20 -14.33
CA ALA A 183 0.61 1.73 -14.70
C ALA A 183 0.58 0.57 -15.73
N LEU A 184 -0.35 -0.37 -15.59
CA LEU A 184 -0.33 -1.65 -16.30
C LEU A 184 -1.00 -1.54 -17.68
N PRO A 185 -0.35 -1.99 -18.77
CA PRO A 185 -0.91 -1.87 -20.12
C PRO A 185 -2.26 -2.58 -20.31
N HIS A 186 -2.44 -3.72 -19.66
CA HIS A 186 -3.65 -4.55 -19.81
C HIS A 186 -4.87 -4.02 -19.04
N MET A 187 -4.71 -2.97 -18.23
CA MET A 187 -5.78 -2.35 -17.42
C MET A 187 -6.17 -0.95 -17.94
N VAL A 188 -5.88 -0.65 -19.22
CA VAL A 188 -6.04 0.69 -19.79
C VAL A 188 -7.46 1.25 -19.69
N GLU A 189 -8.49 0.41 -19.85
CA GLU A 189 -9.88 0.86 -19.77
C GLU A 189 -10.29 1.19 -18.34
N GLU A 190 -9.82 0.41 -17.37
CA GLU A 190 -9.99 0.63 -15.93
C GLU A 190 -9.30 1.92 -15.52
N GLY A 191 -8.08 2.15 -16.01
CA GLY A 191 -7.36 3.40 -15.85
C GLY A 191 -8.14 4.61 -16.39
N ARG A 192 -8.69 4.51 -17.61
CA ARG A 192 -9.50 5.60 -18.20
C ARG A 192 -10.77 5.89 -17.40
N LYS A 193 -11.46 4.84 -16.92
CA LYS A 193 -12.64 4.99 -16.03
C LYS A 193 -12.26 5.72 -14.73
N GLN A 194 -11.13 5.34 -14.14
CA GLN A 194 -10.62 5.94 -12.91
C GLN A 194 -10.25 7.42 -13.09
N ILE A 195 -9.57 7.80 -14.18
CA ILE A 195 -9.22 9.20 -14.45
C ILE A 195 -10.48 10.06 -14.65
N ASN A 196 -11.48 9.56 -15.36
CA ASN A 196 -12.77 10.25 -15.50
C ASN A 196 -13.46 10.45 -14.13
N TRP A 197 -13.45 9.42 -13.28
CA TRP A 197 -13.97 9.50 -11.92
C TRP A 197 -13.17 10.49 -11.06
N LEU A 198 -11.85 10.49 -11.16
CA LEU A 198 -10.96 11.39 -10.43
C LEU A 198 -11.23 12.85 -10.81
N ASN A 199 -11.34 13.15 -12.11
CA ASN A 199 -11.66 14.49 -12.61
C ASN A 199 -13.01 15.00 -12.06
N SER A 200 -14.05 14.15 -12.04
CA SER A 200 -15.34 14.51 -11.43
C SER A 200 -15.21 14.74 -9.92
N THR A 201 -14.42 13.91 -9.24
CA THR A 201 -14.20 13.97 -7.79
C THR A 201 -13.46 15.25 -7.39
N LEU A 202 -12.40 15.62 -8.10
CA LEU A 202 -11.62 16.83 -7.85
C LEU A 202 -12.42 18.10 -8.16
N ARG A 203 -13.22 18.12 -9.24
CA ARG A 203 -14.12 19.26 -9.53
C ARG A 203 -15.13 19.48 -8.40
N LYS A 204 -15.73 18.40 -7.88
CA LYS A 204 -16.65 18.49 -6.73
C LYS A 204 -15.95 18.98 -5.47
N ALA A 205 -14.72 18.54 -5.22
CA ALA A 205 -13.93 19.03 -4.09
C ALA A 205 -13.64 20.53 -4.22
N GLN A 206 -13.22 20.98 -5.40
CA GLN A 206 -12.99 22.40 -5.70
C GLN A 206 -14.25 23.25 -5.47
N THR A 207 -15.42 22.83 -5.97
CA THR A 207 -16.67 23.57 -5.76
C THR A 207 -17.09 23.69 -4.30
N ARG A 208 -16.61 22.78 -3.43
CA ARG A 208 -16.93 22.75 -2.00
C ARG A 208 -15.83 23.35 -1.12
N GLY A 209 -14.73 23.84 -1.72
CA GLY A 209 -13.57 24.31 -0.97
C GLY A 209 -12.88 23.22 -0.15
N GLU A 210 -13.01 21.96 -0.56
CA GLU A 210 -12.38 20.80 0.10
C GLU A 210 -10.91 20.67 -0.34
N SER A 211 -10.02 20.39 0.61
CA SER A 211 -8.67 19.91 0.34
C SER A 211 -8.68 18.40 0.08
N VAL A 212 -7.81 17.94 -0.81
CA VAL A 212 -7.69 16.53 -1.20
C VAL A 212 -6.25 16.06 -0.99
N LEU A 213 -6.08 14.98 -0.24
CA LEU A 213 -4.86 14.18 -0.23
C LEU A 213 -5.03 13.07 -1.25
N LEU A 214 -4.25 13.12 -2.33
CA LEU A 214 -4.24 12.08 -3.37
C LEU A 214 -3.18 11.05 -3.03
N ALA A 215 -3.55 9.77 -3.04
CA ALA A 215 -2.65 8.67 -2.71
C ALA A 215 -2.79 7.53 -3.72
N GLY A 216 -1.68 6.87 -4.02
CA GLY A 216 -1.59 5.70 -4.89
C GLY A 216 -0.31 4.93 -4.57
N HIS A 217 -0.25 3.65 -4.91
CA HIS A 217 0.92 2.81 -4.63
C HIS A 217 2.06 3.09 -5.62
N ILE A 218 1.89 2.67 -6.89
CA ILE A 218 2.85 2.96 -7.96
C ILE A 218 2.80 4.45 -8.31
N ALA A 219 3.88 5.18 -8.01
CA ALA A 219 3.98 6.61 -8.27
C ALA A 219 4.09 6.92 -9.77
N PRO A 220 3.53 8.06 -10.23
CA PRO A 220 3.75 8.52 -11.60
C PRO A 220 5.17 8.99 -11.83
N GLY A 221 5.53 9.07 -13.10
CA GLY A 221 6.83 9.59 -13.53
C GLY A 221 7.92 8.52 -13.48
N ALA A 222 9.14 9.02 -13.38
CA ALA A 222 10.37 8.28 -13.53
C ALA A 222 10.89 7.71 -12.21
N SER A 223 11.50 6.53 -12.28
CA SER A 223 12.41 6.12 -11.21
C SER A 223 13.65 7.04 -11.18
N HIS A 224 14.01 7.53 -10.00
CA HIS A 224 15.15 8.43 -9.78
C HIS A 224 16.50 7.70 -9.70
N VAL A 225 16.48 6.37 -9.57
CA VAL A 225 17.68 5.50 -9.58
C VAL A 225 17.76 4.64 -10.84
N ASP A 226 16.71 4.65 -11.66
CA ASP A 226 16.65 3.92 -12.91
C ASP A 226 16.29 4.89 -14.04
N PHE A 227 17.32 5.53 -14.59
CA PHE A 227 17.19 6.38 -15.77
C PHE A 227 16.76 5.61 -17.03
N GLY A 228 16.74 4.26 -17.01
CA GLY A 228 16.13 3.42 -18.05
C GLY A 228 14.61 3.27 -17.91
N SER A 229 14.04 3.58 -16.73
CA SER A 229 12.59 3.69 -16.51
C SER A 229 11.99 4.93 -17.20
N MET A 230 12.81 5.91 -17.57
CA MET A 230 12.40 6.99 -18.47
C MET A 230 12.68 6.62 -19.93
N ALA A 231 11.64 6.15 -20.60
CA ALA A 231 11.52 6.16 -22.06
C ALA A 231 12.36 5.19 -22.91
N SER A 232 13.13 4.23 -22.37
CA SER A 232 13.76 3.22 -23.25
C SER A 232 14.03 1.86 -22.59
N GLY A 233 13.35 0.82 -23.09
CA GLY A 233 13.88 -0.54 -23.04
C GLY A 233 13.49 -1.41 -21.84
N GLY A 234 12.18 -1.57 -21.59
CA GLY A 234 11.67 -2.88 -21.14
C GLY A 234 12.18 -3.44 -19.80
N TRP A 235 12.12 -2.67 -18.72
CA TRP A 235 12.11 -3.24 -17.37
C TRP A 235 10.68 -3.65 -16.93
N SER A 236 10.59 -4.67 -16.06
CA SER A 236 9.35 -5.34 -15.66
C SER A 236 8.92 -5.12 -14.19
N GLY A 237 9.61 -4.26 -13.43
CA GLY A 237 9.18 -3.86 -12.09
C GLY A 237 8.67 -2.42 -12.02
N GLY A 238 8.06 -2.05 -10.90
CA GLY A 238 7.03 -1.00 -10.76
C GLY A 238 7.39 0.48 -11.00
N ALA A 239 7.82 0.87 -12.20
CA ALA A 239 7.78 2.26 -12.66
C ALA A 239 6.77 2.47 -13.80
N TRP A 240 6.21 3.67 -13.92
CA TRP A 240 5.24 3.99 -14.98
C TRP A 240 5.94 4.14 -16.33
N ARG A 241 5.48 3.37 -17.32
CA ARG A 241 5.87 3.55 -18.73
C ARG A 241 5.35 4.89 -19.29
N ALA A 242 5.90 5.37 -20.40
CA ALA A 242 5.51 6.64 -21.01
C ALA A 242 4.00 6.71 -21.31
N GLU A 243 3.41 5.59 -21.72
CA GLU A 243 1.97 5.48 -21.97
C GLU A 243 1.14 5.60 -20.68
N ALA A 244 1.63 5.06 -19.56
CA ALA A 244 1.00 5.22 -18.25
C ALA A 244 1.02 6.69 -17.79
N GLN A 245 2.14 7.38 -18.01
CA GLN A 245 2.26 8.81 -17.70
C GLN A 245 1.31 9.65 -18.56
N ALA A 246 1.26 9.39 -19.87
CA ALA A 246 0.35 10.08 -20.77
C ALA A 246 -1.12 9.94 -20.36
N ARG A 247 -1.51 8.78 -19.82
CA ARG A 247 -2.89 8.55 -19.32
C ARG A 247 -3.25 9.37 -18.08
N LEU A 248 -2.29 9.66 -17.20
CA LEU A 248 -2.53 10.51 -16.02
C LEU A 248 -2.55 12.00 -16.37
N TYR A 249 -1.71 12.42 -17.32
CA TYR A 249 -1.57 13.83 -17.68
C TYR A 249 -2.56 14.30 -18.77
N ALA A 250 -3.33 13.39 -19.37
CA ALA A 250 -4.40 13.70 -20.34
C ALA A 250 -5.72 14.06 -19.64
#